data_AF-A0A2V8W024-F1
#
_entry.id   AF-A0A2V8W024-F1
#
_cell.length_a   1.000
_cell.length_b   1.000
_cell.length_c   1.000
_cell.angle_alpha   90.00
_cell.angle_beta   90.00
_cell.angle_gamma   90.00
#
_symmetry.space_group_name_H-M   'P 1'
#
loop_
_entity.id
_entity.type
_entity.pdbx_description
1 polymer ?
#
loop_
_entity_poly.entity_id
_entity_poly.type
_entity_poly.pdbx_seq_one_letter_code
_entity_poly.pdbx_strand_id
1 'polypeptide(L)' 'VKVHLKDFKRKEDGYAWVNLGDGDVDWAAVRQAFADIGYSGSAVTELEGGDEAYLRDVVRRIDRLVLGRG' A
#
# COMPACT_ATOMS: atom_id res chain seq x y z
N VAL A 1 -11.04 -6.38 11.38
CA VAL A 1 -11.02 -6.23 9.91
C VAL A 1 -9.57 -6.38 9.44
N LYS A 2 -9.30 -7.31 8.52
CA LYS A 2 -7.96 -7.46 7.90
C LYS A 2 -7.96 -6.71 6.57
N VAL A 3 -6.97 -5.85 6.37
CA VAL A 3 -6.82 -5.05 5.13
C VAL A 3 -5.60 -5.56 4.38
N HIS A 4 -5.78 -5.89 3.10
CA HIS A 4 -4.69 -6.30 2.21
C HIS A 4 -4.35 -5.13 1.29
N LEU A 5 -3.10 -4.67 1.33
CA LEU A 5 -2.63 -3.55 0.52
C LEU A 5 -2.00 -4.08 -0.77
N LYS A 6 -2.51 -3.59 -1.92
CA LYS A 6 -1.97 -3.86 -3.26
C LYS A 6 -2.00 -2.59 -4.09
N ASP A 7 -1.04 -2.47 -5.00
CA ASP A 7 -1.01 -1.39 -5.98
C ASP A 7 -0.98 -1.96 -7.40
N PHE A 8 -1.58 -1.23 -8.32
CA PHE A 8 -1.66 -1.63 -9.71
C PHE A 8 -1.42 -0.42 -10.61
N LYS A 9 -0.80 -0.68 -11.75
CA LYS A 9 -0.62 0.32 -12.80
C LYS A 9 -1.51 -0.01 -13.99
N ARG A 10 -2.26 0.97 -14.46
CA ARG A 10 -3.12 0.88 -15.65
C ARG A 10 -2.23 0.87 -16.90
N LYS A 11 -2.62 0.06 -17.86
CA LYS A 11 -2.04 -0.03 -19.20
C LYS A 11 -3.17 0.12 -20.22
N GLU A 12 -2.86 0.46 -21.46
CA GLU A 12 -3.86 0.59 -22.53
C GLU A 12 -4.76 -0.66 -22.63
N ASP A 13 -4.16 -1.86 -22.50
CA ASP A 13 -4.87 -3.13 -22.63
C ASP A 13 -5.08 -3.89 -21.30
N GLY A 14 -4.94 -3.24 -20.14
CA GLY A 14 -5.19 -3.91 -18.86
C GLY A 14 -4.51 -3.28 -17.64
N TYR A 15 -4.03 -4.12 -16.72
CA TYR A 15 -3.33 -3.68 -15.52
C TYR A 15 -2.14 -4.61 -15.20
N ALA A 16 -1.17 -4.08 -14.46
CA ALA A 16 -0.09 -4.86 -13.87
C ALA A 16 0.00 -4.59 -12.38
N TRP A 17 0.19 -5.64 -11.59
CA TRP A 17 0.53 -5.52 -10.17
C TRP A 17 1.94 -4.93 -10.04
N VAL A 18 2.07 -3.95 -9.16
CA VAL A 18 3.33 -3.26 -8.88
C VAL A 18 3.52 -3.10 -7.37
N ASN A 19 4.72 -2.69 -6.97
CA ASN A 19 5.00 -2.38 -5.58
C ASN A 19 4.16 -1.19 -5.10
N LEU A 20 3.90 -1.15 -3.79
CA LEU A 20 3.10 -0.09 -3.16
C LEU A 20 3.71 1.29 -3.42
N GLY A 21 2.92 2.19 -3.98
CA GLY A 21 3.33 3.56 -4.31
C GLY A 21 4.00 3.72 -5.68
N ASP A 22 4.14 2.64 -6.45
CA ASP A 22 4.65 2.70 -7.84
C ASP A 22 3.51 2.57 -8.88
N GLY A 23 2.27 2.40 -8.43
CA GLY A 23 1.08 2.29 -9.27
C GLY A 23 0.20 3.53 -9.24
N ASP A 24 -1.05 3.34 -9.66
CA ASP A 24 -2.03 4.41 -9.89
C ASP A 24 -3.11 4.46 -8.79
N VAL A 25 -2.92 3.75 -7.68
CA VAL A 25 -3.83 3.82 -6.53
C VAL A 25 -3.71 5.19 -5.85
N ASP A 26 -4.84 5.84 -5.62
CA ASP A 26 -4.90 7.07 -4.82
C ASP A 26 -4.80 6.75 -3.32
N TRP A 27 -3.57 6.61 -2.85
CA TRP A 27 -3.27 6.33 -1.45
C TRP A 27 -3.68 7.45 -0.50
N ALA A 28 -3.83 8.69 -0.97
CA ALA A 28 -4.31 9.79 -0.14
C ALA A 28 -5.81 9.62 0.17
N ALA A 29 -6.61 9.26 -0.83
CA ALA A 29 -8.02 8.94 -0.65
C ALA A 29 -8.22 7.69 0.23
N VAL A 30 -7.41 6.64 0.03
CA VAL A 30 -7.44 5.43 0.87
C VAL A 30 -7.13 5.75 2.33
N ARG A 31 -6.10 6.57 2.59
CA ARG A 31 -5.77 7.01 3.95
C ARG A 31 -6.90 7.82 4.58
N GLN A 32 -7.53 8.72 3.83
CA GLN A 32 -8.67 9.50 4.33
C GLN A 32 -9.84 8.57 4.70
N ALA A 33 -10.16 7.59 3.85
CA ALA A 33 -11.21 6.61 4.13
C ALA A 33 -10.92 5.79 5.40
N PHE A 34 -9.65 5.41 5.65
CA PHE A 34 -9.28 4.74 6.91
C PHE A 34 -9.43 5.65 8.13
N ALA A 35 -9.08 6.93 8.00
CA ALA A 35 -9.26 7.91 9.07
C ALA A 35 -10.76 8.14 9.38
N ASP A 36 -11.60 8.26 8.35
CA ASP A 36 -13.04 8.50 8.48
C ASP A 36 -13.76 7.37 9.24
N ILE A 37 -13.31 6.13 9.06
CA ILE A 37 -13.86 4.97 9.77
C ILE A 37 -13.14 4.66 11.10
N GLY A 38 -12.13 5.46 11.48
CA GLY A 38 -11.33 5.25 12.69
C GLY A 38 -10.56 3.92 12.69
N TYR A 39 -10.12 3.45 11.52
CA TYR A 39 -9.44 2.16 11.41
C TYR A 39 -8.09 2.17 12.15
N SER A 40 -7.95 1.29 13.14
CA SER A 40 -6.73 1.08 13.94
C SER A 40 -6.27 -0.38 13.92
N GLY A 41 -6.76 -1.17 12.96
CA GLY A 41 -6.42 -2.58 12.81
C GLY A 41 -5.08 -2.81 12.10
N SER A 42 -4.62 -4.06 12.10
CA SER A 42 -3.41 -4.48 11.40
C SER A 42 -3.62 -4.58 9.88
N ALA A 43 -2.75 -3.93 9.12
CA ALA A 43 -2.66 -4.07 7.67
C ALA A 43 -1.62 -5.15 7.31
N VAL A 44 -1.91 -5.94 6.28
CA VAL A 44 -1.01 -6.97 5.74
C VAL A 44 -0.70 -6.63 4.29
N THR A 45 0.56 -6.74 3.87
CA THR A 45 0.96 -6.60 2.47
C THR A 45 1.03 -7.97 1.81
N GLU A 46 0.35 -8.14 0.67
CA GLU A 46 0.55 -9.31 -0.20
C GLU A 46 1.59 -8.94 -1.28
N LEU A 47 2.86 -8.97 -0.91
CA LEU A 47 4.01 -8.77 -1.79
C LEU A 47 4.89 -10.02 -1.77
N GLU A 48 5.68 -10.24 -2.82
CA GLU A 48 6.66 -11.33 -2.85
C GLU A 48 7.64 -11.21 -1.67
N GLY A 49 8.08 -12.33 -1.11
CA GLY A 49 9.11 -12.32 -0.07
C GLY A 49 10.45 -11.83 -0.63
N GLY A 50 11.26 -11.19 0.21
CA GLY A 50 12.56 -10.65 -0.18
C GLY A 50 13.55 -10.57 0.97
N ASP A 51 14.68 -9.91 0.74
CA ASP A 51 15.71 -9.69 1.75
C ASP A 51 15.31 -8.60 2.78
N GLU A 52 16.12 -8.41 3.82
CA GLU A 52 15.85 -7.41 4.86
C GLU A 52 15.71 -5.99 4.28
N ALA A 53 16.52 -5.65 3.27
CA ALA A 53 16.49 -4.34 2.64
C ALA A 53 15.14 -4.09 1.96
N TYR A 54 14.63 -5.10 1.25
CA TYR A 54 13.31 -5.07 0.64
C TYR A 54 12.20 -4.96 1.69
N LEU A 55 12.23 -5.77 2.76
CA LEU A 55 11.22 -5.70 3.82
C LEU A 55 11.19 -4.33 4.52
N ARG A 56 12.36 -3.70 4.71
CA ARG A 56 12.45 -2.33 5.25
C ARG A 56 11.88 -1.28 4.29
N ASP A 57 12.07 -1.44 3.00
CA ASP A 57 11.47 -0.56 1.98
C ASP A 57 9.94 -0.71 1.97
N VAL A 58 9.43 -1.94 2.05
CA VAL A 58 7.99 -2.23 2.16
C VAL A 58 7.37 -1.55 3.38
N VAL A 59 7.99 -1.66 4.56
CA VAL A 59 7.51 -0.98 5.78
C VAL A 59 7.48 0.54 5.60
N ARG A 60 8.54 1.14 5.03
CA ARG A 60 8.58 2.58 4.76
C ARG A 60 7.48 3.04 3.81
N ARG A 61 7.18 2.24 2.78
CA ARG A 61 6.07 2.52 1.86
C ARG A 61 4.74 2.47 2.59
N ILE A 62 4.51 1.49 3.45
CA ILE A 62 3.28 1.40 4.25
C ILE A 62 3.15 2.63 5.16
N ASP A 63 4.19 2.98 5.91
CA ASP A 63 4.17 4.14 6.82
C ASP A 63 3.85 5.43 6.08
N ARG A 64 4.48 5.64 4.91
CA ARG A 64 4.21 6.81 4.07
C ARG A 64 2.79 6.83 3.53
N LEU A 65 2.32 5.71 2.97
CA LEU A 65 1.06 5.66 2.23
C LEU A 65 -0.16 5.58 3.16
N VAL A 66 -0.06 4.80 4.23
CA VAL A 66 -1.16 4.53 5.17
C VAL A 66 -1.13 5.48 6.36
N LEU A 67 0.04 5.74 6.95
CA LEU A 67 0.13 6.60 8.15
C LEU A 67 0.45 8.06 7.82
N GLY A 68 0.86 8.36 6.57
CA GLY A 68 1.29 9.70 6.17
C GLY A 68 2.57 10.15 6.89
N ARG A 69 3.35 9.22 7.44
CA ARG A 69 4.61 9.51 8.13
C ARG A 69 5.76 9.32 7.15
N GLY A 70 6.48 10.39 6.86
CA GLY A 70 7.68 10.42 6.01
C GLY A 70 8.88 10.92 6.79
#